data_AF-A0A259YBM6-F1
#
_entry.id   AF-A0A259YBM6-F1
#
_cell.length_a   1.000
_cell.length_b   1.000
_cell.length_c   1.000
_cell.angle_alpha   90.00
_cell.angle_beta   90.00
_cell.angle_gamma   90.00
#
_symmetry.space_group_name_H-M   'P 1'
#
loop_
_entity.id
_entity.type
_entity.pdbx_description
1 polymer ?
#
loop_
_entity_poly.entity_id
_entity_poly.type
_entity_poly.pdbx_seq_one_letter_code
_entity_poly.pdbx_strand_id
1 'polypeptide(L)'
;MWAAINQSPGTGDELDPIDILFGQLHDVMPHDYDWMLHSATVKDSVTAFEVYLESAAAEMLYQHHLKWAGRADRSVNWGVLKAFYARLGVDVDTDEVRLIRQLRHTLVHRRGALRTENDRKQFRTRDGLTVDLDLDYVQQSTSVLAKVVQAVEQAVVPYVSTSRRDLNLADAGGVRPRARGRAGQ
;
A
#
# COMPACT_ATOMS: atom_id res chain seq x y z
N MET A 1 34.55 -27.15 1.80
CA MET A 1 34.33 -26.76 0.39
C MET A 1 34.73 -25.31 0.12
N TRP A 2 34.41 -24.35 1.00
CA TRP A 2 34.84 -22.94 0.89
C TRP A 2 36.35 -22.67 1.05
N ALA A 3 37.08 -23.49 1.80
CA ALA A 3 38.52 -23.30 2.03
C ALA A 3 39.40 -23.55 0.80
N ALA A 4 38.89 -24.27 -0.21
CA ALA A 4 39.64 -24.60 -1.43
C ALA A 4 39.59 -23.49 -2.49
N ILE A 5 38.59 -22.59 -2.43
CA ILE A 5 38.44 -21.48 -3.38
C ILE A 5 39.43 -20.35 -3.06
N ASN A 6 39.86 -20.23 -1.80
CA ASN A 6 40.72 -19.15 -1.33
C ASN A 6 42.23 -19.41 -1.53
N GLN A 7 42.62 -20.50 -2.20
CA GLN A 7 44.02 -20.94 -2.33
C GLN A 7 44.55 -20.97 -3.77
N SER A 8 43.83 -20.41 -4.75
CA SER A 8 44.43 -20.16 -6.07
C SER A 8 45.25 -18.87 -5.99
N PRO A 9 46.59 -18.92 -6.12
CA PRO A 9 47.38 -17.71 -6.29
C PRO A 9 46.94 -17.08 -7.61
N GLY A 10 46.54 -15.81 -7.59
CA GLY A 10 46.22 -15.06 -8.81
C GLY A 10 47.45 -14.99 -9.72
N THR A 11 47.55 -15.90 -10.68
CA THR A 11 48.45 -15.80 -11.82
C THR A 11 47.77 -14.98 -12.89
N GLY A 12 48.25 -13.76 -13.11
CA GLY A 12 47.93 -12.96 -14.30
C GLY A 12 47.28 -11.62 -13.99
N ASP A 13 47.60 -10.65 -14.83
CA ASP A 13 47.03 -9.30 -14.95
C ASP A 13 45.53 -9.33 -15.39
N GLU A 14 44.83 -10.43 -15.06
CA GLU A 14 43.43 -10.67 -15.38
C GLU A 14 42.57 -10.03 -14.29
N LEU A 15 41.62 -9.19 -14.70
CA LEU A 15 40.66 -8.56 -13.79
C LEU A 15 39.98 -9.65 -12.95
N ASP A 16 39.94 -9.45 -11.63
CA ASP A 16 39.24 -10.34 -10.71
C ASP A 16 37.81 -10.56 -11.24
N PRO A 17 37.31 -11.80 -11.36
CA PRO A 17 35.92 -12.07 -11.74
C PRO A 17 34.91 -11.26 -10.91
N ILE A 18 35.24 -10.95 -9.67
CA ILE A 18 34.48 -10.06 -8.79
C ILE A 18 34.49 -8.62 -9.32
N ASP A 19 35.63 -8.09 -9.76
CA ASP A 19 35.76 -6.75 -10.34
C ASP A 19 35.04 -6.63 -11.70
N ILE A 20 35.06 -7.70 -12.52
CA ILE A 20 34.30 -7.76 -13.78
C ILE A 20 32.80 -7.73 -13.49
N LEU A 21 32.35 -8.50 -12.50
CA LEU A 21 30.96 -8.50 -12.04
C LEU A 21 30.55 -7.13 -11.49
N PHE A 22 31.42 -6.47 -10.71
CA PHE A 22 31.20 -5.11 -10.20
C PHE A 22 31.05 -4.08 -11.32
N GLY A 23 31.95 -4.10 -12.31
CA GLY A 23 31.87 -3.22 -13.47
C GLY A 23 30.61 -3.44 -14.32
N GLN A 24 30.14 -4.69 -14.42
CA GLN A 24 28.92 -5.04 -15.14
C GLN A 24 27.63 -4.68 -14.38
N LEU A 25 27.66 -4.71 -13.04
CA LEU A 25 26.53 -4.37 -12.17
C LEU A 25 26.43 -2.87 -11.86
N HIS A 26 27.23 -2.02 -12.50
CA HIS A 26 27.25 -0.57 -12.26
C HIS A 26 27.38 -0.20 -10.78
N ASP A 27 28.30 -0.84 -10.07
CA ASP A 27 28.58 -0.61 -8.64
C ASP A 27 27.40 -0.89 -7.67
N VAL A 28 26.38 -1.64 -8.11
CA VAL A 28 25.29 -2.07 -7.23
C VAL A 28 25.75 -3.25 -6.36
N MET A 29 25.78 -3.03 -5.05
CA MET A 29 26.14 -4.03 -4.06
C MET A 29 24.91 -4.82 -3.58
N PRO A 30 25.06 -5.99 -2.95
CA PRO A 30 23.92 -6.74 -2.38
C PRO A 30 23.04 -5.90 -1.43
N HIS A 31 23.65 -5.05 -0.60
CA HIS A 31 22.91 -4.16 0.30
C HIS A 31 22.14 -3.05 -0.45
N ASP A 32 22.60 -2.64 -1.62
CA ASP A 32 21.87 -1.71 -2.49
C ASP A 32 20.64 -2.37 -3.09
N TYR A 33 20.75 -3.64 -3.48
CA TYR A 33 19.62 -4.45 -3.92
C TYR A 33 18.56 -4.59 -2.82
N ASP A 34 18.96 -4.94 -1.60
CA ASP A 34 18.06 -5.08 -0.46
C ASP A 34 17.35 -3.75 -0.15
N TRP A 35 18.10 -2.65 -0.14
CA TRP A 35 17.52 -1.32 0.03
C TRP A 35 16.50 -0.99 -1.08
N MET A 36 16.83 -1.28 -2.34
CA MET A 36 15.93 -1.08 -3.46
C MET A 36 14.65 -1.92 -3.31
N LEU A 37 14.78 -3.17 -2.89
CA LEU A 37 13.66 -4.07 -2.65
C LEU A 37 12.76 -3.53 -1.53
N HIS A 38 13.34 -3.21 -0.37
CA HIS A 38 12.61 -2.64 0.76
C HIS A 38 11.90 -1.33 0.39
N SER A 39 12.55 -0.47 -0.38
CA SER A 39 11.96 0.78 -0.88
C SER A 39 10.73 0.53 -1.77
N ALA A 40 10.78 -0.50 -2.62
CA ALA A 40 9.65 -0.89 -3.46
C ALA A 40 8.50 -1.41 -2.60
N THR A 41 8.80 -2.27 -1.62
CA THR A 41 7.81 -2.82 -0.69
C THR A 41 7.08 -1.72 0.09
N VAL A 42 7.79 -0.74 0.65
CA VAL A 42 7.15 0.38 1.37
C VAL A 42 6.25 1.20 0.44
N LYS A 43 6.73 1.53 -0.76
CA LYS A 43 5.96 2.29 -1.75
C LYS A 43 4.66 1.56 -2.11
N ASP A 44 4.76 0.27 -2.40
CA ASP A 44 3.61 -0.53 -2.84
C ASP A 44 2.63 -0.75 -1.68
N SER A 45 3.14 -0.91 -0.46
CA SER A 45 2.31 -1.02 0.76
C SER A 45 1.47 0.24 1.00
N VAL A 46 2.08 1.43 0.88
CA VAL A 46 1.33 2.71 0.97
C VAL A 46 0.29 2.83 -0.13
N THR A 47 0.64 2.41 -1.35
CA THR A 47 -0.29 2.47 -2.48
C THR A 47 -1.48 1.54 -2.28
N ALA A 48 -1.24 0.31 -1.82
CA ALA A 48 -2.29 -0.64 -1.48
C ALA A 48 -3.19 -0.12 -0.34
N PHE A 49 -2.59 0.48 0.69
CA PHE A 49 -3.31 1.13 1.78
C PHE A 49 -4.25 2.24 1.28
N GLU A 50 -3.76 3.18 0.44
CA GLU A 50 -4.59 4.26 -0.10
C GLU A 50 -5.74 3.74 -0.97
N VAL A 51 -5.47 2.76 -1.84
CA VAL A 51 -6.49 2.13 -2.69
C VAL A 51 -7.54 1.40 -1.85
N TYR A 52 -7.13 0.74 -0.78
CA TYR A 52 -8.04 0.07 0.13
C TYR A 52 -9.00 1.08 0.78
N LEU A 53 -8.48 2.17 1.33
CA LEU A 53 -9.28 3.23 1.94
C LEU A 53 -10.29 3.82 0.94
N GLU A 54 -9.84 4.11 -0.27
CA GLU A 54 -10.73 4.61 -1.32
C GLU A 54 -11.85 3.61 -1.64
N SER A 55 -11.50 2.33 -1.79
CA SER A 55 -12.45 1.28 -2.15
C SER A 55 -13.47 1.00 -1.04
N ALA A 56 -13.01 0.92 0.21
CA ALA A 56 -13.88 0.69 1.36
C ALA A 56 -14.89 1.84 1.54
N ALA A 57 -14.44 3.08 1.40
CA ALA A 57 -15.31 4.24 1.45
C ALA A 57 -16.27 4.31 0.25
N ALA A 58 -15.81 3.97 -0.96
CA ALA A 58 -16.66 3.90 -2.14
C ALA A 58 -17.77 2.85 -2.01
N GLU A 59 -17.45 1.66 -1.49
CA GLU A 59 -18.45 0.60 -1.21
C GLU A 59 -19.48 1.09 -0.20
N MET A 60 -19.04 1.74 0.89
CA MET A 60 -19.94 2.31 1.88
C MET A 60 -20.89 3.35 1.25
N LEU A 61 -20.37 4.27 0.43
CA LEU A 61 -21.22 5.26 -0.26
C LEU A 61 -22.21 4.59 -1.21
N TYR A 62 -21.76 3.58 -1.96
CA TYR A 62 -22.59 2.83 -2.89
C TYR A 62 -23.80 2.16 -2.20
N GLN A 63 -23.57 1.50 -1.05
CA GLN A 63 -24.62 0.86 -0.24
C GLN A 63 -25.68 1.84 0.30
N HIS A 64 -25.37 3.14 0.32
CA HIS A 64 -26.26 4.20 0.80
C HIS A 64 -26.75 5.11 -0.36
N HIS A 65 -26.56 4.68 -1.62
CA HIS A 65 -26.91 5.43 -2.82
C HIS A 65 -26.26 6.81 -2.93
N LEU A 66 -25.12 6.99 -2.26
CA LEU A 66 -24.29 8.19 -2.30
C LEU A 66 -23.13 8.01 -3.27
N LYS A 67 -22.49 9.12 -3.64
CA LYS A 67 -21.29 9.15 -4.48
C LYS A 67 -20.33 10.21 -3.97
N TRP A 68 -19.06 10.07 -4.29
CA TRP A 68 -18.08 11.12 -4.07
C TRP A 68 -18.47 12.40 -4.80
N ALA A 69 -18.30 13.54 -4.13
CA ALA A 69 -18.43 14.85 -4.76
C ALA A 69 -17.19 15.09 -5.63
N GLY A 70 -17.28 14.78 -6.93
CA GLY A 70 -16.16 14.89 -7.87
C GLY A 70 -16.36 14.06 -9.14
N ARG A 71 -15.38 14.06 -10.05
CA ARG A 71 -15.41 13.17 -11.21
C ARG A 71 -15.07 11.74 -10.78
N ALA A 72 -15.83 10.77 -11.29
CA ALA A 72 -15.65 9.34 -10.99
C ALA A 72 -14.38 8.72 -11.61
N ASP A 73 -13.65 9.46 -12.46
CA ASP A 73 -12.48 8.97 -13.20
C ASP A 73 -11.14 9.23 -12.49
N ARG A 74 -11.16 9.83 -11.29
CA ARG A 74 -9.96 10.21 -10.55
C ARG A 74 -9.97 9.64 -9.14
N SER A 75 -8.78 9.32 -8.64
CA SER A 75 -8.61 8.94 -7.25
C SER A 75 -9.06 10.06 -6.32
N VAL A 76 -9.71 9.68 -5.22
CA VAL A 76 -10.18 10.63 -4.22
C VAL A 76 -8.98 11.34 -3.57
N ASN A 77 -9.09 12.66 -3.43
CA ASN A 77 -8.05 13.44 -2.77
C ASN A 77 -7.85 12.96 -1.32
N TRP A 78 -6.58 12.80 -0.88
CA TRP A 78 -6.26 12.35 0.48
C TRP A 78 -6.96 13.15 1.58
N GLY A 79 -7.05 14.47 1.45
CA GLY A 79 -7.75 15.33 2.42
C GLY A 79 -9.24 14.98 2.55
N VAL A 80 -9.88 14.58 1.46
CA VAL A 80 -11.28 14.14 1.45
C VAL A 80 -11.42 12.78 2.13
N LEU A 81 -10.53 11.82 1.82
CA LEU A 81 -10.52 10.51 2.49
C LEU A 81 -10.31 10.64 4.01
N LYS A 82 -9.37 11.48 4.44
CA LYS A 82 -9.17 11.77 5.86
C LYS A 82 -10.42 12.30 6.53
N ALA A 83 -11.03 13.32 5.92
CA ALA A 83 -12.23 13.93 6.47
C ALA A 83 -13.43 12.96 6.48
N PHE A 84 -13.48 12.01 5.54
CA PHE A 84 -14.49 10.96 5.52
C PHE A 84 -14.31 10.01 6.71
N TYR A 85 -13.11 9.44 6.89
CA TYR A 85 -12.85 8.49 7.97
C TYR A 85 -12.89 9.11 9.37
N ALA A 86 -12.50 10.39 9.50
CA ALA A 86 -12.66 11.13 10.76
C ALA A 86 -14.13 11.21 11.20
N ARG A 87 -15.09 11.28 10.25
CA ARG A 87 -16.54 11.24 10.58
C ARG A 87 -17.00 9.87 11.06
N LEU A 88 -16.27 8.82 10.69
CA LEU A 88 -16.49 7.46 11.19
C LEU A 88 -15.72 7.19 12.49
N GLY A 89 -15.04 8.19 13.06
CA GLY A 89 -14.25 8.05 14.28
C GLY A 89 -12.89 7.37 14.09
N VAL A 90 -12.40 7.25 12.85
CA VAL A 90 -11.10 6.65 12.56
C VAL A 90 -10.12 7.70 12.07
N ASP A 91 -8.97 7.82 12.74
CA ASP A 91 -7.85 8.62 12.25
C ASP A 91 -6.97 7.78 11.31
N VAL A 92 -7.05 8.07 10.02
CA VAL A 92 -6.25 7.41 8.98
C VAL A 92 -4.95 8.17 8.65
N ASP A 93 -4.70 9.30 9.31
CA ASP A 93 -3.55 10.17 9.06
C ASP A 93 -2.79 10.45 10.35
N THR A 94 -2.48 9.38 11.08
CA THR A 94 -1.61 9.43 12.25
C THR A 94 -0.21 9.92 11.87
N ASP A 95 0.57 10.35 12.84
CA ASP A 95 1.93 10.84 12.60
C ASP A 95 2.81 9.78 11.92
N GLU A 96 2.67 8.51 12.28
CA GLU A 96 3.38 7.40 11.65
C GLU A 96 2.95 7.21 10.19
N VAL A 97 1.64 7.27 9.89
CA VAL A 97 1.15 7.18 8.51
C VAL A 97 1.67 8.36 7.68
N ARG A 98 1.70 9.57 8.24
CA ARG A 98 2.26 10.74 7.55
C ARG A 98 3.73 10.54 7.19
N LEU A 99 4.53 10.03 8.12
CA LEU A 99 5.94 9.74 7.89
C LEU A 99 6.14 8.70 6.78
N ILE A 100 5.39 7.59 6.83
CA ILE A 100 5.48 6.52 5.83
C ILE A 100 5.03 7.02 4.45
N ARG A 101 3.97 7.83 4.38
CA ARG A 101 3.47 8.41 3.12
C ARG A 101 4.45 9.45 2.55
N GLN A 102 5.06 10.27 3.39
CA GLN A 102 6.10 11.21 2.98
C GLN A 102 7.32 10.46 2.43
N LEU A 103 7.73 9.37 3.08
CA LEU A 103 8.77 8.49 2.57
C LEU A 103 8.39 7.93 1.18
N ARG A 104 7.16 7.43 1.00
CA ARG A 104 6.70 6.97 -0.32
C ARG A 104 6.77 8.06 -1.38
N HIS A 105 6.41 9.31 -1.06
CA HIS A 105 6.56 10.45 -1.99
C HIS A 105 8.03 10.63 -2.40
N THR A 106 8.95 10.64 -1.44
CA THR A 106 10.40 10.71 -1.70
C THR A 106 10.86 9.56 -2.59
N LEU A 107 10.48 8.33 -2.27
CA LEU A 107 10.88 7.12 -3.00
C LEU A 107 10.34 7.11 -4.44
N VAL A 108 9.09 7.52 -4.66
CA VAL A 108 8.49 7.56 -6.02
C VAL A 108 9.29 8.44 -6.96
N HIS A 109 9.80 9.58 -6.48
CA HIS A 109 10.51 10.53 -7.33
C HIS A 109 12.01 10.23 -7.45
N ARG A 110 12.60 9.53 -6.48
CA ARG A 110 14.07 9.47 -6.36
C ARG A 110 14.64 8.07 -6.18
N ARG A 111 13.86 6.98 -6.22
CA ARG A 111 14.36 5.60 -6.08
C ARG A 111 15.51 5.25 -7.04
N GLY A 112 15.44 5.71 -8.29
CA GLY A 112 16.50 5.47 -9.27
C GLY A 112 17.78 6.28 -9.01
N ALA A 113 17.67 7.39 -8.27
CA ALA A 113 18.77 8.28 -7.89
C ALA A 113 19.28 8.01 -6.46
N LEU A 114 18.87 6.91 -5.83
CA LEU A 114 19.29 6.46 -4.50
C LEU A 114 19.82 5.02 -4.55
N ARG A 115 20.33 4.61 -5.72
CA ARG A 115 20.69 3.22 -6.01
C ARG A 115 21.94 2.80 -5.27
N THR A 116 22.90 3.70 -5.08
CA THR A 116 24.15 3.38 -4.38
C THR A 116 24.19 4.00 -2.99
N GLU A 117 25.06 3.48 -2.11
CA GLU A 117 25.31 4.09 -0.80
C GLU A 117 25.79 5.54 -0.89
N ASN A 118 26.56 5.88 -1.93
CA ASN A 118 26.99 7.26 -2.18
C ASN A 118 25.81 8.18 -2.48
N ASP A 119 24.87 7.73 -3.31
CA ASP A 119 23.66 8.47 -3.62
C ASP A 119 22.81 8.71 -2.36
N ARG A 120 22.69 7.67 -1.52
CA ARG A 120 21.97 7.76 -0.23
C ARG A 120 22.65 8.73 0.73
N LYS A 121 23.98 8.74 0.83
CA LYS A 121 24.74 9.69 1.67
C LYS A 121 24.58 11.14 1.22
N GLN A 122 24.63 11.39 -0.09
CA GLN A 122 24.38 12.72 -0.65
C GLN A 122 22.95 13.19 -0.35
N PHE A 123 21.99 12.28 -0.38
CA PHE A 123 20.59 12.57 -0.04
C PHE A 123 20.38 12.85 1.46
N ARG A 124 20.98 12.04 2.36
CA ARG A 124 20.94 12.25 3.82
C ARG A 124 21.32 13.68 4.21
N THR A 125 22.30 14.24 3.51
CA THR A 125 22.82 15.60 3.75
C THR A 125 21.88 16.71 3.26
N ARG A 126 21.07 16.45 2.24
CA ARG A 126 20.24 17.47 1.57
C ARG A 126 18.84 17.60 2.16
N ASP A 127 18.19 16.47 2.46
CA ASP A 127 16.76 16.43 2.82
C ASP A 127 16.53 15.96 4.28
N GLY A 128 17.60 15.67 5.04
CA GLY A 128 17.53 15.31 6.46
C GLY A 128 16.83 13.97 6.77
N LEU A 129 16.28 13.29 5.77
CA LEU A 129 15.63 12.00 5.91
C LEU A 129 16.72 10.92 6.09
N THR A 130 16.95 10.52 7.33
CA THR A 130 17.78 9.35 7.64
C THR A 130 16.84 8.17 7.85
N VAL A 131 16.46 7.51 6.75
CA VAL A 131 15.74 6.24 6.84
C VAL A 131 16.68 5.16 6.34
N ASP A 132 17.17 4.35 7.28
CA ASP A 132 17.73 3.05 6.92
C ASP A 132 16.55 2.14 6.63
N LEU A 133 16.44 1.66 5.38
CA LEU A 133 15.36 0.78 4.97
C LEU A 133 15.82 -0.64 5.17
N ASP A 134 15.84 -1.06 6.44
CA ASP A 134 16.03 -2.45 6.80
C ASP A 134 14.68 -3.19 6.84
N LEU A 135 14.75 -4.50 7.08
CA LEU A 135 13.58 -5.34 7.16
C LEU A 135 12.63 -4.92 8.30
N ASP A 136 13.19 -4.49 9.43
CA ASP A 136 12.44 -4.08 10.62
C ASP A 136 11.60 -2.83 10.34
N TYR A 137 12.17 -1.86 9.62
CA TYR A 137 11.46 -0.66 9.18
C TYR A 137 10.31 -0.99 8.24
N VAL A 138 10.53 -1.91 7.28
CA VAL A 138 9.47 -2.37 6.37
C VAL A 138 8.35 -3.04 7.16
N GLN A 139 8.68 -3.93 8.09
CA GLN A 139 7.71 -4.63 8.94
C GLN A 139 6.94 -3.66 9.84
N GLN A 140 7.61 -2.69 10.45
CA GLN A 140 6.98 -1.67 11.27
C GLN A 140 6.03 -0.80 10.44
N SER A 141 6.49 -0.32 9.28
CA SER A 141 5.69 0.52 8.39
C SER A 141 4.42 -0.21 7.92
N THR A 142 4.57 -1.45 7.44
CA THR A 142 3.44 -2.27 7.00
C THR A 142 2.48 -2.59 8.14
N SER A 143 2.99 -2.85 9.35
CA SER A 143 2.18 -3.10 10.54
C SER A 143 1.36 -1.87 10.96
N VAL A 144 1.94 -0.66 10.86
CA VAL A 144 1.22 0.60 11.12
C VAL A 144 0.05 0.75 10.15
N LEU A 145 0.29 0.57 8.84
CA LEU A 145 -0.77 0.66 7.83
C LEU A 145 -1.86 -0.39 8.06
N ALA A 146 -1.47 -1.63 8.39
CA ALA A 146 -2.41 -2.72 8.65
C ALA A 146 -3.31 -2.45 9.87
N LYS A 147 -2.77 -1.85 10.95
CA LYS A 147 -3.57 -1.45 12.13
C LYS A 147 -4.65 -0.43 11.75
N VAL A 148 -4.31 0.54 10.90
CA VAL A 148 -5.28 1.53 10.43
C VAL A 148 -6.35 0.87 9.55
N VAL A 149 -5.97 -0.06 8.67
CA VAL A 149 -6.92 -0.85 7.87
C VAL A 149 -7.90 -1.60 8.77
N GLN A 150 -7.42 -2.27 9.82
CA GLN A 150 -8.28 -2.99 10.77
C GLN A 150 -9.26 -2.05 11.49
N ALA A 151 -8.82 -0.85 11.89
CA ALA A 151 -9.70 0.14 12.49
C ALA A 151 -10.78 0.63 11.50
N VAL A 152 -10.39 0.83 10.24
CA VAL A 152 -11.31 1.18 9.16
C VAL A 152 -12.33 0.07 8.92
N GLU A 153 -11.91 -1.19 8.88
CA GLU A 153 -12.82 -2.33 8.73
C GLU A 153 -13.89 -2.35 9.81
N GLN A 154 -13.47 -2.23 11.08
CA GLN A 154 -14.39 -2.20 12.21
C GLN A 154 -15.40 -1.05 12.11
N ALA A 155 -14.97 0.11 11.61
CA ALA A 155 -15.83 1.27 11.45
C ALA A 155 -16.78 1.17 10.23
N VAL A 156 -16.33 0.56 9.13
CA VAL A 156 -17.07 0.50 7.86
C VAL A 156 -18.06 -0.67 7.82
N VAL A 157 -17.70 -1.83 8.38
CA VAL A 157 -18.51 -3.06 8.34
C VAL A 157 -19.98 -2.83 8.70
N PRO A 158 -20.34 -2.12 9.79
CA PRO A 158 -21.74 -1.87 10.14
C PRO A 158 -22.56 -1.19 9.04
N TYR A 159 -21.94 -0.34 8.23
CA TYR A 159 -22.61 0.41 7.17
C TYR A 159 -22.76 -0.38 5.87
N VAL A 160 -21.92 -1.40 5.67
CA VAL A 160 -21.95 -2.27 4.48
C VAL A 160 -22.80 -3.51 4.73
N SER A 161 -22.79 -4.08 5.94
CA SER A 161 -23.53 -5.30 6.25
C SER A 161 -25.03 -5.10 6.48
N THR A 162 -25.44 -3.90 6.89
CA THR A 162 -26.84 -3.63 7.28
C THR A 162 -27.76 -3.47 6.05
N SER A 163 -27.32 -2.78 4.99
CA SER A 163 -28.09 -2.62 3.75
C SER A 163 -28.43 -3.96 3.05
N ARG A 164 -27.59 -5.00 3.19
CA ARG A 164 -27.87 -6.33 2.62
C ARG A 164 -29.00 -7.09 3.34
N ARG A 165 -29.28 -6.81 4.61
CA ARG A 165 -30.36 -7.47 5.36
C ARG A 165 -31.72 -6.84 5.05
N ASP A 166 -31.75 -5.51 4.86
CA ASP A 166 -33.02 -4.80 4.61
C ASP A 166 -33.57 -5.06 3.20
N LEU A 167 -32.70 -5.26 2.20
CA LEU A 167 -33.12 -5.69 0.86
C LEU A 167 -33.77 -7.09 0.84
N ASN A 168 -33.31 -8.01 1.69
CA ASN A 168 -33.87 -9.37 1.76
C ASN A 168 -35.23 -9.44 2.49
N LEU A 169 -35.52 -8.48 3.37
CA LEU A 169 -36.82 -8.41 4.07
C LEU A 169 -37.90 -7.71 3.22
N ALA A 170 -37.52 -6.75 2.36
CA ALA A 170 -38.45 -6.07 1.46
C ALA A 170 -38.98 -7.00 0.35
N ASP A 171 -38.20 -7.99 -0.10
CA ASP A 171 -38.61 -8.93 -1.16
C ASP A 171 -39.49 -10.09 -0.67
N ALA A 172 -39.56 -10.33 0.65
CA ALA A 172 -40.35 -11.42 1.22
C ALA A 172 -41.86 -11.09 1.40
N GLY A 173 -42.28 -9.83 1.20
CA GLY A 173 -43.66 -9.36 1.42
C GLY A 173 -44.56 -9.35 0.18
N GLY A 174 -44.06 -9.76 -0.99
CA GLY A 174 -44.70 -9.52 -2.29
C GLY A 174 -45.58 -10.64 -2.85
N VAL A 175 -46.08 -11.60 -2.06
CA VAL A 175 -46.99 -12.63 -2.60
C VAL A 175 -48.43 -12.13 -2.53
N ARG A 176 -48.90 -11.48 -3.60
CA ARG A 176 -50.35 -11.23 -3.79
C ARG A 176 -51.04 -12.56 -4.09
N PRO A 177 -52.11 -12.95 -3.36
CA PRO A 177 -52.86 -14.16 -3.68
C PRO A 177 -53.62 -13.98 -4.99
N ARG A 178 -53.37 -14.87 -5.96
CA ARG A 178 -54.16 -14.98 -7.19
C ARG A 178 -55.58 -15.41 -6.85
N ALA A 179 -56.54 -14.52 -7.04
CA ALA A 179 -57.96 -14.84 -6.96
C ALA A 179 -58.33 -15.87 -8.04
N ARG A 180 -58.82 -17.03 -7.61
CA ARG A 180 -59.41 -18.07 -8.47
C ARG A 180 -60.78 -17.58 -8.96
N GLY A 181 -60.86 -17.17 -10.23
CA GLY A 181 -62.13 -16.98 -10.93
C GLY A 181 -62.80 -18.32 -11.19
N ARG A 182 -63.95 -18.53 -10.56
CA ARG A 182 -64.87 -19.65 -10.77
C ARG A 182 -65.92 -19.17 -11.77
N ALA A 183 -66.02 -19.80 -12.93
CA ALA A 183 -67.20 -19.68 -13.79
C ALA A 183 -67.38 -21.00 -14.54
N GLY A 184 -68.34 -21.78 -14.06
CA GLY A 184 -69.05 -22.76 -14.87
C GLY A 184 -70.52 -22.37 -14.84
N GLN A 185 -71.08 -22.12 -16.02
CA GLN A 185 -72.40 -22.56 -16.50
C GLN A 185 -72.54 -22.12 -17.95
#